data_AF-A0A7Y2MYU0-F1
#
_entry.id   AF-A0A7Y2MYU0-F1
#
_cell.length_a   1.000
_cell.length_b   1.000
_cell.length_c   1.000
_cell.angle_alpha   90.00
_cell.angle_beta   90.00
_cell.angle_gamma   90.00
#
_symmetry.space_group_name_H-M   'P 1'
#
loop_
_entity.id
_entity.type
_entity.pdbx_description
1 polymer ?
#
loop_
_entity_poly.entity_id
_entity_poly.type
_entity_poly.pdbx_seq_one_letter_code
_entity_poly.pdbx_strand_id
1 'polypeptide(L)'
;AGLAAAGLLVLAAERAWRANRPGTSPPAVTAAADDEPPAPATDPADPPPASPIDPARLAEMRAAADSALNGMLAARRVVDELGAAEWGSADYDDAAAASAAADQAFLEERFEDARDRYDAARRGFEDVLAVKDDTLARLLAEGAAALAAPDAAAAATAFRRALLIEPGHAAAQIGRTRAGTLDELHRRLTAARTHESEGRLDFAYADYAAAAELDPHSEEARDGHLRLRTTLADRQFQTMMAQGLEALHRGDLDDARQRLEEAQRFRPEAVEVTQALAMVEEAELRAAMDRLRDDAVAHERAERWQDAWNAYRRILAMDPAIEFAQAGKERSEEMIRLEKLTNHYLANPALLIGRTTREDAKQLVERLATLAGLGPRLQDAANRLAEQVRLANTPLRVTLRSDTQTEVAVYRVAQLGTFDTHGLELLPGVYTVVGHRNGYRDVRLELRLEPGQTDASLTVVCTEPI
;
A
#
# COMPACT_ATOMS: atom_id res chain seq x y z
N ALA A 1 -58.71 26.62 29.62
CA ALA A 1 -59.51 26.01 28.53
C ALA A 1 -58.69 24.83 28.02
N GLY A 2 -59.06 23.57 28.12
CA GLY A 2 -60.35 22.86 28.23
C GLY A 2 -60.19 21.63 27.30
N LEU A 3 -59.98 20.42 27.84
CA LEU A 3 -60.95 19.29 27.88
C LEU A 3 -61.31 18.73 26.48
N ALA A 4 -61.36 17.43 26.16
CA ALA A 4 -61.36 16.18 26.94
C ALA A 4 -61.21 14.95 25.99
N ALA A 5 -60.68 13.81 26.51
CA ALA A 5 -61.28 12.45 26.64
C ALA A 5 -61.27 11.54 25.37
N ALA A 6 -61.12 10.21 25.39
CA ALA A 6 -60.97 9.10 26.37
C ALA A 6 -60.52 7.83 25.56
N GLY A 7 -60.05 6.68 26.06
CA GLY A 7 -59.89 6.05 27.39
C GLY A 7 -59.02 4.77 27.28
N LEU A 8 -58.19 4.45 28.28
CA LEU A 8 -58.34 3.41 29.34
C LEU A 8 -57.97 1.98 28.86
N LEU A 9 -57.12 1.14 29.50
CA LEU A 9 -56.54 1.09 30.85
C LEU A 9 -55.30 0.16 30.88
N VAL A 10 -54.41 0.40 31.84
CA VAL A 10 -53.08 -0.23 32.04
C VAL A 10 -52.90 -0.51 33.55
N LEU A 11 -52.20 -1.61 33.90
CA LEU A 11 -51.50 -1.96 35.19
C LEU A 11 -52.38 -2.23 36.44
N ALA A 12 -52.01 -3.00 37.48
CA ALA A 12 -50.87 -3.86 37.84
C ALA A 12 -51.18 -4.62 39.16
N ALA A 13 -50.39 -5.67 39.43
CA ALA A 13 -49.81 -6.11 40.72
C ALA A 13 -50.69 -6.58 41.91
N GLU A 14 -50.54 -7.88 42.19
CA GLU A 14 -50.29 -8.58 43.46
C GLU A 14 -50.69 -8.05 44.86
N ARG A 15 -51.16 -9.04 45.66
CA ARG A 15 -51.14 -9.25 47.12
C ARG A 15 -52.21 -8.56 47.99
N ALA A 16 -53.14 -9.36 48.50
CA ALA A 16 -53.53 -9.35 49.93
C ALA A 16 -54.21 -10.65 50.38
N TRP A 17 -53.86 -11.04 51.58
CA TRP A 17 -54.24 -12.24 52.31
C TRP A 17 -55.32 -11.90 53.35
N ARG A 18 -56.29 -12.81 53.51
CA ARG A 18 -57.28 -12.97 54.62
C ARG A 18 -58.51 -12.05 54.77
N ALA A 19 -59.63 -12.80 54.83
CA ALA A 19 -60.79 -12.72 55.73
C ALA A 19 -61.92 -11.72 55.42
N ASN A 20 -63.12 -12.25 55.14
CA ASN A 20 -64.19 -12.33 56.16
C ASN A 20 -65.40 -13.20 55.73
N ARG A 21 -65.94 -13.99 56.67
CA ARG A 21 -67.31 -14.57 56.68
C ARG A 21 -68.17 -13.71 57.64
N PRO A 22 -69.52 -13.72 57.62
CA PRO A 22 -70.37 -14.74 58.31
C PRO A 22 -71.64 -15.07 57.48
N GLY A 23 -72.49 -16.09 57.69
CA GLY A 23 -72.74 -17.03 58.79
C GLY A 23 -74.18 -16.87 59.30
N THR A 24 -75.04 -17.91 59.16
CA THR A 24 -76.13 -18.27 60.12
C THR A 24 -76.73 -19.65 59.79
N SER A 25 -76.87 -20.48 60.84
CA SER A 25 -77.50 -21.81 60.90
C SER A 25 -78.83 -21.76 61.73
N PRO A 26 -79.35 -22.85 62.33
CA PRO A 26 -80.35 -23.84 61.86
C PRO A 26 -81.63 -23.78 62.77
N PRO A 27 -82.54 -24.80 62.89
CA PRO A 27 -82.29 -26.09 63.57
C PRO A 27 -83.08 -27.32 63.01
N ALA A 28 -82.86 -28.47 63.65
CA ALA A 28 -83.33 -29.84 63.33
C ALA A 28 -84.76 -30.16 63.80
N VAL A 29 -85.46 -31.10 63.12
CA VAL A 29 -86.42 -32.10 63.68
C VAL A 29 -86.51 -33.36 62.78
N THR A 30 -86.68 -34.48 63.49
CA THR A 30 -86.83 -35.94 63.27
C THR A 30 -88.03 -36.52 62.47
N ALA A 31 -87.92 -37.84 62.18
CA ALA A 31 -88.96 -38.91 61.96
C ALA A 31 -89.40 -39.19 60.50
N ALA A 32 -89.63 -40.42 59.99
CA ALA A 32 -89.77 -41.81 60.48
C ALA A 32 -89.43 -42.79 59.30
N ALA A 33 -88.69 -43.89 59.46
CA ALA A 33 -89.07 -45.29 59.84
C ALA A 33 -89.97 -46.06 58.85
N ASP A 34 -89.42 -47.17 58.30
CA ASP A 34 -90.01 -48.52 58.10
C ASP A 34 -88.95 -49.38 57.35
N ASP A 35 -88.10 -50.18 58.01
CA ASP A 35 -88.23 -51.59 58.49
C ASP A 35 -88.26 -52.69 57.40
N GLU A 36 -87.11 -53.32 57.11
CA GLU A 36 -86.97 -54.76 56.77
C GLU A 36 -85.49 -55.23 56.98
N PRO A 37 -85.22 -56.43 57.54
CA PRO A 37 -84.06 -56.67 58.42
C PRO A 37 -82.76 -57.13 57.72
N PRO A 38 -81.58 -56.97 58.38
CA PRO A 38 -80.27 -57.30 57.80
C PRO A 38 -79.90 -58.78 57.96
N ALA A 39 -79.43 -59.39 56.86
CA ALA A 39 -78.70 -60.66 56.88
C ALA A 39 -77.26 -60.43 57.40
N PRO A 40 -76.67 -61.38 58.13
CA PRO A 40 -75.44 -61.17 58.89
C PRO A 40 -74.21 -61.03 57.99
N ALA A 41 -73.31 -60.13 58.41
CA ALA A 41 -71.98 -59.97 57.87
C ALA A 41 -71.16 -61.25 58.05
N THR A 42 -70.73 -61.84 56.94
CA THR A 42 -69.62 -62.79 56.89
C THR A 42 -68.31 -62.02 56.79
N ASP A 43 -67.43 -62.24 57.76
CA ASP A 43 -66.00 -61.97 57.66
C ASP A 43 -65.45 -62.42 56.30
N PRO A 44 -64.59 -61.63 55.63
CA PRO A 44 -63.82 -62.15 54.52
C PRO A 44 -62.88 -63.22 55.08
N ALA A 45 -63.16 -64.47 54.73
CA ALA A 45 -62.27 -65.58 54.94
C ALA A 45 -60.89 -65.25 54.38
N ASP A 46 -59.84 -65.57 55.15
CA ASP A 46 -58.48 -65.65 54.65
C ASP A 46 -58.48 -66.40 53.31
N PRO A 47 -57.88 -65.83 52.25
CA PRO A 47 -57.75 -66.54 50.99
C PRO A 47 -57.02 -67.87 51.25
N PRO A 48 -57.45 -68.97 50.60
CA PRO A 48 -56.83 -70.27 50.81
C PRO A 48 -55.31 -70.17 50.56
N PRO A 49 -54.47 -70.87 51.34
CA PRO A 49 -53.03 -70.87 51.13
C PRO A 49 -52.76 -71.29 49.69
N ALA A 50 -52.04 -70.43 48.96
CA ALA A 50 -51.67 -70.67 47.59
C ALA A 50 -51.02 -72.06 47.49
N SER A 51 -51.55 -72.92 46.61
CA SER A 51 -50.91 -74.20 46.29
C SER A 51 -49.43 -73.96 46.00
N PRO A 52 -48.51 -74.77 46.54
CA PRO A 52 -47.08 -74.59 46.31
C PRO A 52 -46.81 -74.53 44.81
N ILE A 53 -46.14 -73.46 44.38
CA ILE A 53 -45.79 -73.25 42.97
C ILE A 53 -44.94 -74.44 42.52
N ASP A 54 -45.29 -75.03 41.37
CA ASP A 54 -44.53 -76.11 40.77
C ASP A 54 -43.07 -75.65 40.54
N PRO A 55 -42.04 -76.40 40.98
CA PRO A 55 -40.64 -76.05 40.75
C PRO A 55 -40.30 -75.78 39.28
N ALA A 56 -40.97 -76.44 38.33
CA ALA A 56 -40.79 -76.15 36.90
C ALA A 56 -41.30 -74.75 36.53
N ARG A 57 -42.47 -74.36 37.04
CA ARG A 57 -43.06 -73.03 36.84
C ARG A 57 -42.24 -71.93 37.51
N LEU A 58 -41.71 -72.19 38.71
CA LEU A 58 -40.83 -71.25 39.40
C LEU A 58 -39.52 -71.02 38.62
N ALA A 59 -38.94 -72.08 38.04
CA ALA A 59 -37.77 -71.98 37.17
C ALA A 59 -38.05 -71.18 35.89
N GLU A 60 -39.23 -71.36 35.29
CA GLU A 60 -39.69 -70.55 34.14
C GLU A 60 -39.87 -69.08 34.50
N MET A 61 -40.53 -68.78 35.63
CA MET A 61 -40.72 -67.40 36.12
C MET A 61 -39.38 -66.71 36.38
N ARG A 62 -38.42 -67.43 36.99
CA ARG A 62 -37.06 -66.93 37.19
C ARG A 62 -36.35 -66.67 35.88
N ALA A 63 -36.41 -67.60 34.92
CA ALA A 63 -35.79 -67.41 33.60
C ALA A 63 -36.39 -66.21 32.84
N ALA A 64 -37.70 -65.97 32.98
CA ALA A 64 -38.35 -64.79 32.42
C ALA A 64 -37.89 -63.49 33.10
N ALA A 65 -37.74 -63.48 34.43
CA ALA A 65 -37.20 -62.35 35.17
C ALA A 65 -35.72 -62.07 34.84
N ASP A 66 -34.88 -63.11 34.68
CA ASP A 66 -33.49 -63.00 34.22
C ASP A 66 -33.40 -62.41 32.80
N SER A 67 -34.31 -62.82 31.90
CA SER A 67 -34.40 -62.24 30.56
C SER A 67 -34.78 -60.76 30.60
N ALA A 68 -35.76 -60.38 31.42
CA ALA A 68 -36.18 -58.99 31.60
C ALA A 68 -35.06 -58.13 32.24
N LEU A 69 -34.34 -58.67 33.24
CA LEU A 69 -33.16 -58.04 33.82
C LEU A 69 -32.10 -57.75 32.74
N ASN A 70 -31.77 -58.73 31.90
CA ASN A 70 -30.80 -58.53 30.82
C ASN A 70 -31.26 -57.47 29.81
N GLY A 71 -32.55 -57.45 29.47
CA GLY A 71 -33.13 -56.42 28.60
C GLY A 71 -33.04 -55.02 29.21
N MET A 72 -33.37 -54.88 30.49
CA MET A 72 -33.25 -53.62 31.23
C MET A 72 -31.80 -53.16 31.33
N LEU A 73 -30.86 -54.06 31.68
CA LEU A 73 -29.43 -53.73 31.75
C LEU A 73 -28.86 -53.29 30.40
N ALA A 74 -29.33 -53.88 29.30
CA ALA A 74 -28.95 -53.46 27.96
C ALA A 74 -29.45 -52.04 27.64
N ALA A 75 -30.72 -51.74 27.95
CA ALA A 75 -31.29 -50.40 27.77
C ALA A 75 -30.57 -49.37 28.66
N ARG A 76 -30.32 -49.71 29.93
CA ARG A 76 -29.58 -48.88 30.89
C ARG A 76 -28.16 -48.57 30.40
N ARG A 77 -27.44 -49.57 29.87
CA ARG A 77 -26.08 -49.36 29.33
C ARG A 77 -26.08 -48.30 28.22
N VAL A 78 -27.07 -48.34 27.32
CA VAL A 78 -27.14 -47.36 26.21
C VAL A 78 -27.29 -45.94 26.74
N VAL A 79 -28.21 -45.71 27.68
CA VAL A 79 -28.41 -44.37 28.24
C VAL A 79 -27.27 -43.94 29.16
N ASP A 80 -26.63 -44.87 29.87
CA ASP A 80 -25.46 -44.60 30.72
C ASP A 80 -24.23 -44.21 29.88
N GLU A 81 -23.99 -44.88 28.75
CA GLU A 81 -22.90 -44.54 27.82
C GLU A 81 -23.07 -43.13 27.23
N LEU A 82 -24.30 -42.65 27.11
CA LEU A 82 -24.63 -41.29 26.70
C LEU A 82 -24.64 -40.30 27.87
N GLY A 83 -24.39 -40.74 29.10
CA GLY A 83 -24.40 -39.89 30.29
C GLY A 83 -25.78 -39.38 30.68
N ALA A 84 -26.85 -40.17 30.47
CA ALA A 84 -28.23 -39.77 30.76
C ALA A 84 -28.48 -39.36 32.22
N ALA A 85 -27.63 -39.76 33.16
CA ALA A 85 -27.66 -39.23 34.52
C ALA A 85 -27.53 -37.68 34.59
N GLU A 86 -26.84 -37.06 33.62
CA GLU A 86 -26.62 -35.59 33.57
C GLU A 86 -27.67 -34.84 32.72
N TRP A 87 -28.42 -35.52 31.85
CA TRP A 87 -29.34 -34.87 30.91
C TRP A 87 -30.74 -35.49 30.82
N GLY A 88 -30.90 -36.77 31.15
CA GLY A 88 -32.16 -37.53 31.15
C GLY A 88 -33.13 -37.13 32.25
N SER A 89 -32.72 -36.29 33.19
CA SER A 89 -33.58 -35.64 34.19
C SER A 89 -34.36 -36.64 35.05
N ALA A 90 -35.58 -36.29 35.49
CA ALA A 90 -36.38 -37.10 36.40
C ALA A 90 -36.73 -38.49 35.82
N ASP A 91 -36.91 -38.59 34.50
CA ASP A 91 -37.28 -39.86 33.84
C ASP A 91 -36.17 -40.93 33.97
N TYR A 92 -34.90 -40.50 33.96
CA TYR A 92 -33.76 -41.40 34.22
C TYR A 92 -33.74 -41.87 35.68
N ASP A 93 -33.98 -40.96 36.64
CA ASP A 93 -34.00 -41.28 38.07
C ASP A 93 -35.16 -42.23 38.41
N ASP A 94 -36.33 -42.03 37.81
CA ASP A 94 -37.51 -42.89 37.97
C ASP A 94 -37.25 -44.30 37.40
N ALA A 95 -36.63 -44.40 36.22
CA ALA A 95 -36.24 -45.70 35.64
C ALA A 95 -35.17 -46.42 36.49
N ALA A 96 -34.21 -45.68 37.06
CA ALA A 96 -33.21 -46.21 37.98
C ALA A 96 -33.83 -46.70 39.30
N ALA A 97 -34.81 -45.97 39.85
CA ALA A 97 -35.56 -46.39 41.03
C ALA A 97 -36.40 -47.65 40.76
N ALA A 98 -37.05 -47.73 39.59
CA ALA A 98 -37.79 -48.92 39.17
C ALA A 98 -36.87 -50.14 39.01
N SER A 99 -35.65 -49.95 38.49
CA SER A 99 -34.62 -51.00 38.43
C SER A 99 -34.25 -51.50 39.83
N ALA A 100 -33.99 -50.61 40.79
CA ALA A 100 -33.65 -51.00 42.16
C ALA A 100 -34.79 -51.75 42.87
N ALA A 101 -36.04 -51.35 42.64
CA ALA A 101 -37.22 -52.04 43.15
C ALA A 101 -37.43 -53.43 42.51
N ALA A 102 -37.01 -53.60 41.25
CA ALA A 102 -37.01 -54.89 40.56
C ALA A 102 -35.95 -55.83 41.13
N ASP A 103 -34.74 -55.32 41.39
CA ASP A 103 -33.65 -56.06 42.05
C ASP A 103 -34.10 -56.61 43.41
N GLN A 104 -34.78 -55.78 44.21
CA GLN A 104 -35.32 -56.19 45.51
C GLN A 104 -36.37 -57.32 45.38
N ALA A 105 -37.32 -57.19 44.44
CA ALA A 105 -38.33 -58.23 44.21
C ALA A 105 -37.71 -59.55 43.74
N PHE A 106 -36.63 -59.48 42.96
CA PHE A 106 -35.90 -60.66 42.50
C PHE A 106 -35.20 -61.37 43.66
N LEU A 107 -34.57 -60.63 44.58
CA LEU A 107 -33.93 -61.17 45.79
C LEU A 107 -34.94 -61.82 46.75
N GLU A 108 -36.17 -61.33 46.77
CA GLU A 108 -37.29 -61.88 47.56
C GLU A 108 -38.00 -63.06 46.86
N GLU A 109 -37.45 -63.56 45.74
CA GLU A 109 -38.00 -64.65 44.91
C GLU A 109 -39.39 -64.34 44.30
N ARG A 110 -39.79 -63.06 44.26
CA ARG A 110 -41.04 -62.58 43.65
C ARG A 110 -40.84 -62.35 42.15
N PHE A 111 -40.54 -63.41 41.41
CA PHE A 111 -40.06 -63.34 40.02
C PHE A 111 -41.04 -62.69 39.02
N GLU A 112 -42.35 -62.86 39.16
CA GLU A 112 -43.33 -62.17 38.29
C GLU A 112 -43.31 -60.66 38.50
N ASP A 113 -43.27 -60.20 39.75
CA ASP A 113 -43.18 -58.78 40.10
C ASP A 113 -41.83 -58.18 39.68
N ALA A 114 -40.74 -58.93 39.87
CA ALA A 114 -39.41 -58.54 39.38
C ALA A 114 -39.41 -58.36 37.86
N ARG A 115 -39.99 -59.30 37.10
CA ARG A 115 -40.10 -59.22 35.63
C ARG A 115 -40.84 -57.95 35.19
N ASP A 116 -42.03 -57.71 35.75
CA ASP A 116 -42.85 -56.58 35.36
C ASP A 116 -42.18 -55.23 35.72
N ARG A 117 -41.47 -55.16 36.85
CA ARG A 117 -40.66 -53.98 37.21
C ARG A 117 -39.42 -53.81 36.33
N TYR A 118 -38.72 -54.87 35.95
CA TYR A 118 -37.63 -54.78 34.96
C TYR A 118 -38.15 -54.30 33.60
N ASP A 119 -39.30 -54.78 33.14
CA ASP A 119 -39.93 -54.32 31.91
C ASP A 119 -40.40 -52.85 31.99
N ALA A 120 -40.86 -52.40 33.15
CA ALA A 120 -41.16 -50.98 33.40
C ALA A 120 -39.89 -50.12 33.39
N ALA A 121 -38.83 -50.53 34.08
CA ALA A 121 -37.55 -49.83 34.10
C ALA A 121 -36.90 -49.76 32.71
N ARG A 122 -36.97 -50.85 31.93
CA ARG A 122 -36.53 -50.89 30.53
C ARG A 122 -37.25 -49.84 29.68
N ARG A 123 -38.58 -49.79 29.74
CA ARG A 123 -39.37 -48.78 29.01
C ARG A 123 -38.99 -47.36 29.43
N GLY A 124 -38.79 -47.13 30.73
CA GLY A 124 -38.31 -45.84 31.22
C GLY A 124 -36.96 -45.43 30.62
N PHE A 125 -35.99 -46.34 30.54
CA PHE A 125 -34.72 -46.04 29.86
C PHE A 125 -34.88 -45.85 28.33
N GLU A 126 -35.78 -46.58 27.68
CA GLU A 126 -36.11 -46.38 26.25
C GLU A 126 -36.78 -45.02 26.00
N ASP A 127 -37.67 -44.57 26.90
CA ASP A 127 -38.33 -43.26 26.83
C ASP A 127 -37.32 -42.11 27.02
N VAL A 128 -36.37 -42.25 27.94
CA VAL A 128 -35.24 -41.31 28.10
C VAL A 128 -34.41 -41.21 26.82
N LEU A 129 -34.18 -42.33 26.13
CA LEU A 129 -33.47 -42.33 24.85
C LEU A 129 -34.30 -41.67 23.73
N ALA A 130 -35.63 -41.79 23.77
CA ALA A 130 -36.51 -41.20 22.76
C ALA A 130 -36.48 -39.66 22.75
N VAL A 131 -36.27 -39.01 23.91
CA VAL A 131 -36.18 -37.54 24.03
C VAL A 131 -34.79 -36.97 23.84
N LYS A 132 -33.82 -37.81 23.45
CA LYS A 132 -32.40 -37.44 23.30
C LYS A 132 -32.21 -36.25 22.35
N ASP A 133 -32.78 -36.32 21.14
CA ASP A 133 -32.55 -35.31 20.10
C ASP A 133 -33.20 -33.96 20.46
N ASP A 134 -34.39 -33.98 21.07
CA ASP A 134 -35.05 -32.79 21.60
C ASP A 134 -34.24 -32.15 22.73
N THR A 135 -33.67 -32.97 23.62
CA THR A 135 -32.81 -32.52 24.71
C THR A 135 -31.52 -31.91 24.17
N LEU A 136 -30.91 -32.52 23.15
CA LEU A 136 -29.74 -31.97 22.46
C LEU A 136 -30.06 -30.61 21.85
N ALA A 137 -31.16 -30.49 21.09
CA ALA A 137 -31.57 -29.24 20.47
C ALA A 137 -31.80 -28.13 21.51
N ARG A 138 -32.46 -28.46 22.63
CA ARG A 138 -32.67 -27.54 23.76
C ARG A 138 -31.34 -27.08 24.37
N LEU A 139 -30.42 -28.00 24.66
CA LEU A 139 -29.12 -27.66 25.25
C LEU A 139 -28.26 -26.79 24.32
N LEU A 140 -28.33 -27.02 23.00
CA LEU A 140 -27.67 -26.17 22.02
C LEU A 140 -28.26 -24.76 22.01
N ALA A 141 -29.59 -24.63 22.09
CA ALA A 141 -30.27 -23.35 22.15
C ALA A 141 -29.95 -22.59 23.45
N GLU A 142 -29.94 -23.28 24.60
CA GLU A 142 -29.53 -22.73 25.89
C GLU A 142 -28.08 -22.23 25.86
N GLY A 143 -27.17 -23.03 25.32
CA GLY A 143 -25.77 -22.64 25.15
C GLY A 143 -25.60 -21.42 24.24
N ALA A 144 -26.32 -21.37 23.13
CA ALA A 144 -26.30 -20.22 22.22
C ALA A 144 -26.87 -18.95 22.87
N ALA A 145 -27.96 -19.07 23.63
CA ALA A 145 -28.55 -17.96 24.39
C ALA A 145 -27.57 -17.45 25.46
N ALA A 146 -26.89 -18.35 26.17
CA ALA A 146 -25.89 -17.98 27.17
C ALA A 146 -24.66 -17.26 26.56
N LEU A 147 -24.20 -17.68 25.37
CA LEU A 147 -23.16 -16.94 24.62
C LEU A 147 -23.61 -15.52 24.25
N ALA A 148 -24.91 -15.32 23.96
CA ALA A 148 -25.47 -14.00 23.66
C ALA A 148 -25.72 -13.14 24.92
N ALA A 149 -25.89 -13.77 26.09
CA ALA A 149 -26.14 -13.14 27.39
C ALA A 149 -24.88 -12.97 28.27
N PRO A 150 -23.70 -12.84 27.66
CA PRO A 150 -22.38 -12.99 28.28
C PRO A 150 -22.16 -14.04 29.38
N ASP A 151 -22.95 -15.11 29.48
CA ASP A 151 -22.84 -16.06 30.58
C ASP A 151 -21.95 -17.25 30.19
N ALA A 152 -20.65 -17.10 30.43
CA ALA A 152 -19.63 -18.10 30.08
C ALA A 152 -19.89 -19.45 30.79
N ALA A 153 -20.31 -19.40 32.06
CA ALA A 153 -20.52 -20.58 32.88
C ALA A 153 -21.76 -21.37 32.43
N ALA A 154 -22.86 -20.67 32.14
CA ALA A 154 -24.07 -21.30 31.62
C ALA A 154 -23.81 -21.87 30.21
N ALA A 155 -23.12 -21.13 29.34
CA ALA A 155 -22.78 -21.60 28.00
C ALA A 155 -21.90 -22.86 28.03
N ALA A 156 -20.82 -22.83 28.83
CA ALA A 156 -19.93 -23.98 28.99
C ALA A 156 -20.67 -25.21 29.53
N THR A 157 -21.59 -25.01 30.48
CA THR A 157 -22.40 -26.09 31.06
C THR A 157 -23.36 -26.70 30.03
N ALA A 158 -24.10 -25.87 29.29
CA ALA A 158 -25.04 -26.33 28.29
C ALA A 158 -24.34 -27.11 27.16
N PHE A 159 -23.24 -26.58 26.63
CA PHE A 159 -22.47 -27.26 25.58
C PHE A 159 -21.74 -28.51 26.09
N ARG A 160 -21.26 -28.54 27.34
CA ARG A 160 -20.71 -29.76 27.96
C ARG A 160 -21.77 -30.87 27.99
N ARG A 161 -23.01 -30.56 28.41
CA ARG A 161 -24.11 -31.54 28.46
C ARG A 161 -24.52 -32.00 27.05
N ALA A 162 -24.57 -31.09 26.07
CA ALA A 162 -24.80 -31.45 24.68
C ALA A 162 -23.73 -32.44 24.15
N LEU A 163 -22.47 -32.25 24.54
CA LEU A 163 -21.35 -33.14 24.18
C LEU A 163 -21.37 -34.49 24.91
N LEU A 164 -22.13 -34.65 25.99
CA LEU A 164 -22.39 -35.97 26.58
C LEU A 164 -23.34 -36.78 25.70
N ILE A 165 -24.39 -36.12 25.19
CA ILE A 165 -25.39 -36.72 24.30
C ILE A 165 -24.81 -37.07 22.94
N GLU A 166 -23.99 -36.17 22.37
CA GLU A 166 -23.33 -36.38 21.09
C GLU A 166 -21.91 -35.77 21.11
N PRO A 167 -20.87 -36.57 21.42
CA PRO A 167 -19.49 -36.08 21.54
C PRO A 167 -18.92 -35.43 20.28
N GLY A 168 -19.42 -35.83 19.11
CA GLY A 168 -19.00 -35.31 17.81
C GLY A 168 -19.76 -34.08 17.33
N HIS A 169 -20.71 -33.54 18.10
CA HIS A 169 -21.59 -32.48 17.62
C HIS A 169 -20.83 -31.15 17.42
N ALA A 170 -20.62 -30.77 16.15
CA ALA A 170 -19.76 -29.66 15.77
C ALA A 170 -20.14 -28.33 16.44
N ALA A 171 -21.43 -27.98 16.47
CA ALA A 171 -21.88 -26.73 17.08
C ALA A 171 -21.63 -26.68 18.60
N ALA A 172 -21.69 -27.83 19.28
CA ALA A 172 -21.44 -27.90 20.71
C ALA A 172 -19.94 -27.76 21.03
N GLN A 173 -19.07 -28.34 20.20
CA GLN A 173 -17.62 -28.18 20.33
C GLN A 173 -17.19 -26.71 20.09
N ILE A 174 -17.74 -26.08 19.05
CA ILE A 174 -17.52 -24.65 18.78
C ILE A 174 -18.05 -23.81 19.94
N GLY A 175 -19.29 -24.04 20.36
CA GLY A 175 -19.92 -23.31 21.46
C GLY A 175 -19.14 -23.42 22.78
N ARG A 176 -18.63 -24.61 23.11
CA ARG A 176 -17.78 -24.82 24.29
C ARG A 176 -16.45 -24.07 24.21
N THR A 177 -15.81 -24.05 23.04
CA THR A 177 -14.58 -23.27 22.83
C THR A 177 -14.84 -21.78 23.03
N ARG A 178 -15.93 -21.28 22.43
CA ARG A 178 -16.35 -19.87 22.56
C ARG A 178 -16.72 -19.49 24.00
N ALA A 179 -17.36 -20.39 24.74
CA ALA A 179 -17.66 -20.17 26.16
C ALA A 179 -16.38 -19.98 26.99
N GLY A 180 -15.29 -20.67 26.64
CA GLY A 180 -14.00 -20.57 27.34
C GLY A 180 -13.28 -19.22 27.15
N THR A 181 -13.57 -18.48 26.09
CA THR A 181 -12.98 -17.16 25.82
C THR A 181 -13.96 -16.00 26.02
N LEU A 182 -15.21 -16.28 26.41
CA LEU A 182 -16.30 -15.32 26.43
C LEU A 182 -16.06 -14.15 27.40
N ASP A 183 -15.53 -14.40 28.60
CA ASP A 183 -15.25 -13.36 29.59
C ASP A 183 -14.17 -12.39 29.10
N GLU A 184 -13.10 -12.92 28.50
CA GLU A 184 -12.03 -12.12 27.93
C GLU A 184 -12.52 -11.31 26.73
N LEU A 185 -13.32 -11.93 25.85
CA LEU A 185 -13.95 -11.26 24.73
C LEU A 185 -14.76 -10.04 25.20
N HIS A 186 -15.62 -10.20 26.20
CA HIS A 186 -16.43 -9.10 26.72
C HIS A 186 -15.60 -8.00 27.37
N ARG A 187 -14.53 -8.36 28.08
CA ARG A 187 -13.57 -7.39 28.62
C ARG A 187 -12.94 -6.56 27.51
N ARG A 188 -12.49 -7.20 26.42
CA ARG A 188 -11.91 -6.52 25.25
C ARG A 188 -12.90 -5.65 24.51
N LEU A 189 -14.12 -6.13 24.27
CA LEU A 189 -15.17 -5.33 23.62
C LEU A 189 -15.55 -4.10 24.45
N THR A 190 -15.61 -4.23 25.78
CA THR A 190 -15.89 -3.11 26.68
C THR A 190 -14.75 -2.08 26.66
N ALA A 191 -13.50 -2.53 26.67
CA ALA A 191 -12.33 -1.67 26.52
C ALA A 191 -12.36 -0.96 25.16
N ALA A 192 -12.60 -1.69 24.07
CA ALA A 192 -12.68 -1.16 22.72
C ALA A 192 -13.73 -0.04 22.59
N ARG A 193 -14.96 -0.27 23.08
CA ARG A 193 -16.03 0.75 23.13
C ARG A 193 -15.63 1.97 23.93
N THR A 194 -14.97 1.77 25.07
CA THR A 194 -14.49 2.86 25.93
C THR A 194 -13.43 3.69 25.19
N HIS A 195 -12.41 3.04 24.64
CA HIS A 195 -11.38 3.71 23.83
C HIS A 195 -11.96 4.44 22.62
N GLU A 196 -12.94 3.86 21.91
CA GLU A 196 -13.60 4.49 20.77
C GLU A 196 -14.39 5.73 21.21
N SER A 197 -15.15 5.66 22.31
CA SER A 197 -15.91 6.79 22.85
C SER A 197 -15.02 7.95 23.33
N GLU A 198 -13.81 7.64 23.79
CA GLU A 198 -12.80 8.63 24.20
C GLU A 198 -11.96 9.14 23.01
N GLY A 199 -12.23 8.69 21.79
CA GLY A 199 -11.50 9.09 20.58
C GLY A 199 -10.10 8.46 20.44
N ARG A 200 -9.73 7.54 21.32
CA ARG A 200 -8.46 6.79 21.34
C ARG A 200 -8.50 5.64 20.33
N LEU A 201 -8.61 5.99 19.04
CA LEU A 201 -8.93 5.02 17.99
C LEU A 201 -7.88 3.92 17.79
N ASP A 202 -6.58 4.20 17.98
CA ASP A 202 -5.55 3.17 17.84
C ASP A 202 -5.66 2.08 18.92
N PHE A 203 -5.99 2.48 20.15
CA PHE A 203 -6.26 1.54 21.24
C PHE A 203 -7.54 0.75 20.99
N ALA A 204 -8.61 1.41 20.55
CA ALA A 204 -9.87 0.75 20.21
C ALA A 204 -9.68 -0.26 19.05
N TYR A 205 -8.86 0.08 18.05
CA TYR A 205 -8.51 -0.81 16.95
C TYR A 205 -7.80 -2.07 17.44
N ALA A 206 -6.83 -1.90 18.35
CA ALA A 206 -6.10 -3.02 18.96
C ALA A 206 -7.02 -3.92 19.80
N ASP A 207 -7.92 -3.35 20.61
CA ASP A 207 -8.85 -4.15 21.43
C ASP A 207 -9.89 -4.88 20.58
N TYR A 208 -10.43 -4.26 19.53
CA TYR A 208 -11.31 -4.97 18.59
C TYR A 208 -10.57 -6.05 17.80
N ALA A 209 -9.30 -5.84 17.43
CA ALA A 209 -8.46 -6.86 16.79
C ALA A 209 -8.28 -8.08 17.70
N ALA A 210 -7.87 -7.85 18.96
CA ALA A 210 -7.69 -8.90 19.94
C ALA A 210 -9.01 -9.64 20.24
N ALA A 211 -10.13 -8.92 20.31
CA ALA A 211 -11.46 -9.53 20.44
C ALA A 211 -11.80 -10.44 19.25
N ALA A 212 -11.48 -10.02 18.02
CA ALA A 212 -11.74 -10.81 16.82
C ALA A 212 -10.84 -12.06 16.71
N GLU A 213 -9.63 -12.02 17.28
CA GLU A 213 -8.75 -13.18 17.41
C GLU A 213 -9.28 -14.21 18.44
N LEU A 214 -9.90 -13.73 19.52
CA LEU A 214 -10.48 -14.58 20.57
C LEU A 214 -11.75 -15.30 20.14
N ASP A 215 -12.61 -14.63 19.36
CA ASP A 215 -13.78 -15.22 18.75
C ASP A 215 -14.00 -14.66 17.33
N PRO A 216 -13.55 -15.37 16.29
CA PRO A 216 -13.78 -14.99 14.91
C PRO A 216 -15.28 -14.87 14.53
N HIS A 217 -16.19 -15.44 15.32
CA HIS A 217 -17.64 -15.33 15.08
C HIS A 217 -18.26 -14.07 15.70
N SER A 218 -17.54 -13.33 16.55
CA SER A 218 -18.04 -12.10 17.15
C SER A 218 -18.25 -11.01 16.09
N GLU A 219 -19.51 -10.67 15.82
CA GLU A 219 -19.89 -9.60 14.88
C GLU A 219 -19.40 -8.24 15.36
N GLU A 220 -19.60 -7.92 16.65
CA GLU A 220 -19.15 -6.65 17.23
C GLU A 220 -17.64 -6.45 17.07
N ALA A 221 -16.85 -7.50 17.31
CA ALA A 221 -15.39 -7.43 17.17
C ALA A 221 -14.95 -7.20 15.73
N ARG A 222 -15.51 -7.98 14.79
CA ARG A 222 -15.19 -7.88 13.35
C ARG A 222 -15.61 -6.54 12.77
N ASP A 223 -16.83 -6.09 13.05
CA ASP A 223 -17.36 -4.84 12.53
C ASP A 223 -16.65 -3.63 13.14
N GLY A 224 -16.35 -3.68 14.44
CA GLY A 224 -15.52 -2.68 15.12
C GLY A 224 -14.13 -2.56 14.52
N HIS A 225 -13.45 -3.69 14.34
CA HIS A 225 -12.11 -3.73 13.75
C HIS A 225 -12.11 -3.19 12.31
N LEU A 226 -13.05 -3.63 11.46
CA LEU A 226 -13.16 -3.17 10.08
C LEU A 226 -13.48 -1.67 9.99
N ARG A 227 -14.44 -1.19 10.77
CA ARG A 227 -14.82 0.23 10.83
C ARG A 227 -13.64 1.11 11.22
N LEU A 228 -12.91 0.74 12.27
CA LEU A 228 -11.77 1.51 12.73
C LEU A 228 -10.59 1.43 11.77
N ARG A 229 -10.36 0.28 11.12
CA ARG A 229 -9.35 0.15 10.06
C ARG A 229 -9.59 1.20 8.96
N THR A 230 -10.82 1.29 8.47
CA THR A 230 -11.20 2.25 7.43
C THR A 230 -11.07 3.69 7.94
N THR A 231 -11.55 3.96 9.15
CA THR A 231 -11.47 5.31 9.76
C THR A 231 -10.03 5.78 9.95
N LEU A 232 -9.14 4.90 10.42
CA LEU A 232 -7.73 5.21 10.62
C LEU A 232 -7.00 5.40 9.27
N ALA A 233 -7.27 4.54 8.29
CA ALA A 233 -6.73 4.71 6.94
C ALA A 233 -7.16 6.05 6.32
N ASP A 234 -8.42 6.45 6.52
CA ASP A 234 -8.95 7.72 6.04
C ASP A 234 -8.28 8.92 6.72
N ARG A 235 -8.07 8.85 8.04
CA ARG A 235 -7.35 9.92 8.77
C ARG A 235 -5.90 10.05 8.31
N GLN A 236 -5.21 8.92 8.11
CA GLN A 236 -3.84 8.94 7.62
C GLN A 236 -3.76 9.47 6.20
N PHE A 237 -4.68 9.05 5.33
CA PHE A 237 -4.84 9.61 3.99
C PHE A 237 -5.00 11.13 4.02
N GLN A 238 -5.94 11.67 4.82
CA GLN A 238 -6.17 13.11 4.91
C GLN A 238 -4.94 13.87 5.45
N THR A 239 -4.25 13.29 6.43
CA THR A 239 -3.03 13.88 7.00
C THR A 239 -1.92 13.95 5.96
N MET A 240 -1.64 12.85 5.27
CA MET A 240 -0.61 12.80 4.22
C MET A 240 -0.95 13.71 3.04
N MET A 241 -2.24 13.76 2.65
CA MET A 241 -2.70 14.65 1.60
C MET A 241 -2.49 16.13 1.97
N ALA A 242 -2.85 16.53 3.19
CA ALA A 242 -2.66 17.89 3.67
C ALA A 242 -1.16 18.28 3.72
N GLN A 243 -0.32 17.39 4.25
CA GLN A 243 1.13 17.60 4.31
C GLN A 243 1.75 17.70 2.91
N GLY A 244 1.35 16.83 1.97
CA GLY A 244 1.85 16.85 0.61
C GLY A 244 1.45 18.12 -0.16
N LEU A 245 0.21 18.57 -0.01
CA LEU A 245 -0.25 19.83 -0.61
C LEU A 245 0.45 21.05 0.01
N GLU A 246 0.71 21.04 1.31
CA GLU A 246 1.46 22.11 1.98
C GLU A 246 2.91 22.16 1.49
N ALA A 247 3.57 21.00 1.39
CA ALA A 247 4.93 20.89 0.83
C ALA A 247 5.00 21.39 -0.61
N LEU A 248 4.02 21.02 -1.45
CA LEU A 248 3.89 21.53 -2.82
C LEU A 248 3.76 23.06 -2.83
N HIS A 249 2.96 23.63 -1.92
CA HIS A 249 2.77 25.08 -1.82
C HIS A 249 4.05 25.81 -1.41
N ARG A 250 4.91 25.17 -0.59
CA ARG A 250 6.23 25.69 -0.21
C ARG A 250 7.30 25.49 -1.30
N GLY A 251 6.99 24.73 -2.36
CA GLY A 251 7.96 24.36 -3.40
C GLY A 251 8.93 23.24 -2.99
N ASP A 252 8.65 22.53 -1.88
CA ASP A 252 9.40 21.36 -1.47
C ASP A 252 8.88 20.13 -2.21
N LEU A 253 9.31 19.99 -3.47
CA LEU A 253 8.74 19.03 -4.41
C LEU A 253 9.04 17.57 -4.02
N ASP A 254 10.20 17.32 -3.41
CA ASP A 254 10.60 15.98 -2.96
C ASP A 254 9.72 15.52 -1.77
N ASP A 255 9.53 16.37 -0.76
CA ASP A 255 8.62 16.07 0.37
C ASP A 255 7.17 15.96 -0.12
N ALA A 256 6.73 16.85 -1.02
CA ALA A 256 5.39 16.79 -1.60
C ALA A 256 5.11 15.44 -2.28
N ARG A 257 6.04 14.98 -3.14
CA ARG A 257 5.94 13.67 -3.79
C ARG A 257 5.85 12.54 -2.77
N GLN A 258 6.77 12.51 -1.80
CA GLN A 258 6.80 11.47 -0.79
C GLN A 258 5.48 11.37 -0.02
N ARG A 259 4.95 12.50 0.47
CA ARG A 259 3.69 12.54 1.24
C ARG A 259 2.49 12.12 0.41
N LEU A 260 2.41 12.56 -0.85
CA LEU A 260 1.31 12.18 -1.74
C LEU A 260 1.36 10.69 -2.12
N GLU A 261 2.55 10.12 -2.32
CA GLU A 261 2.73 8.67 -2.51
C GLU A 261 2.37 7.87 -1.25
N GLU A 262 2.71 8.37 -0.06
CA GLU A 262 2.24 7.81 1.22
C GLU A 262 0.70 7.86 1.31
N ALA A 263 0.06 8.96 0.91
CA ALA A 263 -1.40 9.06 0.83
C ALA A 263 -1.99 8.01 -0.15
N GLN A 264 -1.35 7.80 -1.31
CA GLN A 264 -1.79 6.82 -2.30
C GLN A 264 -1.83 5.40 -1.74
N ARG A 265 -0.91 5.04 -0.84
CA ARG A 265 -0.90 3.71 -0.20
C ARG A 265 -2.12 3.45 0.67
N PHE A 266 -2.71 4.48 1.27
CA PHE A 266 -3.95 4.37 2.05
C PHE A 266 -5.19 4.30 1.17
N ARG A 267 -5.21 5.00 0.03
CA ARG A 267 -6.30 4.96 -0.95
C ARG A 267 -5.76 4.96 -2.40
N PRO A 268 -5.49 3.77 -2.98
CA PRO A 268 -4.86 3.66 -4.30
C PRO A 268 -5.67 4.27 -5.45
N GLU A 269 -7.00 4.28 -5.33
CA GLU A 269 -7.92 4.76 -6.36
C GLU A 269 -8.34 6.23 -6.16
N ALA A 270 -7.71 6.96 -5.23
CA ALA A 270 -8.03 8.36 -4.97
C ALA A 270 -7.57 9.27 -6.13
N VAL A 271 -8.53 9.86 -6.84
CA VAL A 271 -8.27 10.75 -7.98
C VAL A 271 -7.53 12.02 -7.53
N GLU A 272 -7.82 12.51 -6.32
CA GLU A 272 -7.21 13.70 -5.75
C GLU A 272 -5.68 13.55 -5.58
N VAL A 273 -5.21 12.34 -5.24
CA VAL A 273 -3.78 12.06 -5.12
C VAL A 273 -3.10 12.06 -6.48
N THR A 274 -3.72 11.40 -7.47
CA THR A 274 -3.21 11.38 -8.85
C THR A 274 -3.13 12.80 -9.42
N GLN A 275 -4.13 13.64 -9.17
CA GLN A 275 -4.11 15.05 -9.58
C GLN A 275 -3.00 15.84 -8.89
N ALA A 276 -2.82 15.68 -7.57
CA ALA A 276 -1.76 16.38 -6.85
C ALA A 276 -0.36 15.91 -7.27
N LEU A 277 -0.15 14.62 -7.54
CA LEU A 277 1.12 14.11 -8.09
C LEU A 277 1.41 14.68 -9.48
N ALA A 278 0.41 14.83 -10.35
CA ALA A 278 0.58 15.51 -11.63
C ALA A 278 0.98 16.99 -11.47
N MET A 279 0.45 17.68 -10.44
CA MET A 279 0.88 19.04 -10.12
C MET A 279 2.34 19.10 -9.63
N VAL A 280 2.79 18.11 -8.86
CA VAL A 280 4.21 17.98 -8.46
C VAL A 280 5.09 17.77 -9.70
N GLU A 281 4.71 16.88 -10.60
CA GLU A 281 5.44 16.62 -11.85
C GLU A 281 5.56 17.88 -12.72
N GLU A 282 4.49 18.65 -12.87
CA GLU A 282 4.51 19.93 -13.60
C GLU A 282 5.46 20.94 -12.93
N ALA A 283 5.42 21.02 -11.59
CA ALA A 283 6.29 21.90 -10.83
C ALA A 283 7.77 21.50 -10.93
N GLU A 284 8.08 20.19 -10.92
CA GLU A 284 9.43 19.65 -11.10
C GLU A 284 9.97 19.98 -12.49
N LEU A 285 9.15 19.79 -13.53
CA LEU A 285 9.52 20.14 -14.90
C LEU A 285 9.85 21.63 -15.02
N ARG A 286 9.00 22.49 -14.44
CA ARG A 286 9.22 23.94 -14.42
C ARG A 286 10.51 24.31 -13.69
N ALA A 287 10.74 23.75 -12.50
CA ALA A 287 11.96 23.99 -11.74
C ALA A 287 13.22 23.51 -12.48
N ALA A 288 13.14 22.38 -13.18
CA ALA A 288 14.24 21.88 -14.00
C ALA A 288 14.55 22.82 -15.19
N MET A 289 13.50 23.34 -15.85
CA MET A 289 13.64 24.33 -16.93
C MET A 289 14.27 25.63 -16.44
N ASP A 290 13.83 26.13 -15.28
CA ASP A 290 14.37 27.37 -14.69
C ASP A 290 15.86 27.20 -14.34
N ARG A 291 16.25 26.07 -13.74
CA ARG A 291 17.67 25.76 -13.47
C ARG A 291 18.49 25.71 -14.76
N LEU A 292 17.99 25.03 -15.80
CA LEU A 292 18.69 24.97 -17.10
C LEU A 292 18.81 26.35 -17.75
N ARG A 293 17.81 27.21 -17.58
CA ARG A 293 17.84 28.58 -18.07
C ARG A 293 18.93 29.39 -17.35
N ASP A 294 18.98 29.31 -16.03
CA ASP A 294 19.98 30.00 -15.23
C ASP A 294 21.40 29.52 -15.56
N ASP A 295 21.58 28.20 -15.71
CA ASP A 295 22.83 27.60 -16.16
C ASP A 295 23.23 28.12 -17.54
N ALA A 296 22.30 28.12 -18.52
CA ALA A 296 22.57 28.59 -19.87
C ALA A 296 23.05 30.04 -19.88
N VAL A 297 22.37 30.93 -19.14
CA VAL A 297 22.75 32.34 -19.00
C VAL A 297 24.11 32.49 -18.31
N ALA A 298 24.39 31.69 -17.27
CA ALA A 298 25.69 31.68 -16.61
C ALA A 298 26.81 31.18 -17.54
N HIS A 299 26.54 30.18 -18.38
CA HIS A 299 27.46 29.70 -19.40
C HIS A 299 27.73 30.76 -20.48
N GLU A 300 26.70 31.46 -20.97
CA GLU A 300 26.87 32.58 -21.92
C GLU A 300 27.75 33.69 -21.31
N ARG A 301 27.48 34.10 -20.06
CA ARG A 301 28.29 35.12 -19.35
C ARG A 301 29.76 34.72 -19.16
N ALA A 302 30.02 33.42 -19.01
CA ALA A 302 31.36 32.87 -18.89
C ALA A 302 32.02 32.54 -20.24
N GLU A 303 31.37 32.87 -21.36
CA GLU A 303 31.79 32.51 -22.72
C GLU A 303 32.02 31.00 -22.90
N ARG A 304 31.24 30.18 -22.18
CA ARG A 304 31.19 28.71 -22.32
C ARG A 304 30.09 28.33 -23.30
N TRP A 305 30.22 28.79 -24.54
CA TRP A 305 29.15 28.72 -25.55
C TRP A 305 28.69 27.30 -25.86
N GLN A 306 29.59 26.32 -25.84
CA GLN A 306 29.24 24.91 -26.05
C GLN A 306 28.35 24.36 -24.91
N ASP A 307 28.61 24.77 -23.67
CA ASP A 307 27.79 24.37 -22.52
C ASP A 307 26.43 25.06 -22.53
N ALA A 308 26.39 26.36 -22.87
CA ALA A 308 25.14 27.11 -23.05
C ALA A 308 24.26 26.46 -24.13
N TRP A 309 24.84 26.11 -25.28
CA TRP A 309 24.15 25.40 -26.35
C TRP A 309 23.56 24.06 -25.88
N ASN A 310 24.33 23.29 -25.11
CA ASN A 310 23.85 22.03 -24.53
C ASN A 310 22.68 22.26 -23.55
N ALA A 311 22.74 23.29 -22.71
CA ALA A 311 21.67 23.63 -21.78
C ALA A 311 20.38 24.02 -22.53
N TYR A 312 20.46 24.89 -23.54
CA TYR A 312 19.29 25.23 -24.36
C TYR A 312 18.70 24.04 -25.10
N ARG A 313 19.54 23.12 -25.61
CA ARG A 313 19.04 21.89 -26.23
C ARG A 313 18.30 20.99 -25.25
N ARG A 314 18.70 20.94 -23.99
CA ARG A 314 17.98 20.18 -22.96
C ARG A 314 16.61 20.80 -22.68
N ILE A 315 16.51 22.13 -22.66
CA ILE A 315 15.22 22.84 -22.54
C ILE A 315 14.32 22.54 -23.75
N LEU A 316 14.85 22.60 -24.97
CA LEU A 316 14.10 22.31 -26.20
C LEU A 316 13.71 20.83 -26.36
N ALA A 317 14.39 19.92 -25.65
CA ALA A 317 13.99 18.52 -25.59
C ALA A 317 12.77 18.31 -24.68
N MET A 318 12.53 19.21 -23.73
CA MET A 318 11.34 19.22 -22.89
C MET A 318 10.16 19.83 -23.64
N ASP A 319 10.37 21.01 -24.25
CA ASP A 319 9.39 21.64 -25.14
C ASP A 319 10.10 22.39 -26.27
N PRO A 320 9.94 21.94 -27.54
CA PRO A 320 10.54 22.59 -28.70
C PRO A 320 10.05 24.01 -28.97
N ALA A 321 8.88 24.41 -28.45
CA ALA A 321 8.25 25.71 -28.71
C ALA A 321 8.82 26.86 -27.85
N ILE A 322 9.74 26.58 -26.92
CA ILE A 322 10.30 27.59 -26.01
C ILE A 322 11.22 28.56 -26.76
N GLU A 323 10.70 29.74 -27.07
CA GLU A 323 11.36 30.77 -27.89
C GLU A 323 12.73 31.21 -27.33
N PHE A 324 12.83 31.42 -26.00
CA PHE A 324 14.10 31.88 -25.42
C PHE A 324 15.23 30.85 -25.62
N ALA A 325 14.88 29.56 -25.60
CA ALA A 325 15.83 28.48 -25.77
C ALA A 325 16.19 28.28 -27.25
N GLN A 326 15.25 28.49 -28.18
CA GLN A 326 15.55 28.54 -29.61
C GLN A 326 16.56 29.66 -29.91
N ALA A 327 16.24 30.89 -29.49
CA ALA A 327 17.10 32.05 -29.69
C ALA A 327 18.47 31.88 -29.00
N GLY A 328 18.49 31.34 -27.78
CA GLY A 328 19.73 31.08 -27.04
C GLY A 328 20.62 30.03 -27.70
N LYS A 329 20.01 28.96 -28.23
CA LYS A 329 20.71 27.94 -28.99
C LYS A 329 21.34 28.54 -30.25
N GLU A 330 20.59 29.27 -31.05
CA GLU A 330 21.08 29.91 -32.28
C GLU A 330 22.22 30.88 -32.01
N ARG A 331 22.07 31.74 -30.98
CA ARG A 331 23.16 32.62 -30.54
C ARG A 331 24.40 31.82 -30.16
N SER A 332 24.25 30.77 -29.34
CA SER A 332 25.36 29.95 -28.90
C SER A 332 26.07 29.25 -30.09
N GLU A 333 25.32 28.75 -31.08
CA GLU A 333 25.88 28.16 -32.30
C GLU A 333 26.74 29.15 -33.09
N GLU A 334 26.24 30.38 -33.25
CA GLU A 334 26.98 31.43 -33.93
C GLU A 334 28.27 31.77 -33.19
N MET A 335 28.20 31.92 -31.86
CA MET A 335 29.39 32.23 -31.05
C MET A 335 30.43 31.11 -31.10
N ILE A 336 30.01 29.84 -31.04
CA ILE A 336 30.90 28.67 -31.19
C ILE A 336 31.60 28.73 -32.56
N ARG A 337 30.87 29.05 -33.63
CA ARG A 337 31.44 29.14 -34.98
C ARG A 337 32.47 30.26 -35.08
N LEU A 338 32.14 31.44 -34.56
CA LEU A 338 33.03 32.60 -34.57
C LEU A 338 34.29 32.35 -33.75
N GLU A 339 34.17 31.76 -32.56
CA GLU A 339 35.31 31.42 -31.71
C GLU A 339 36.22 30.39 -32.39
N LYS A 340 35.66 29.34 -33.00
CA LYS A 340 36.44 28.34 -33.75
C LYS A 340 37.20 28.96 -34.91
N LEU A 341 36.54 29.82 -35.69
CA LEU A 341 37.17 30.44 -36.85
C LEU A 341 38.27 31.44 -36.43
N THR A 342 38.01 32.23 -35.39
CA THR A 342 39.00 33.16 -34.82
C THR A 342 40.23 32.41 -34.33
N ASN A 343 40.01 31.35 -33.54
CA ASN A 343 41.10 30.51 -33.03
C ASN A 343 41.86 29.79 -34.14
N HIS A 344 41.20 29.40 -35.23
CA HIS A 344 41.85 28.79 -36.38
C HIS A 344 42.89 29.73 -37.01
N TYR A 345 42.55 31.01 -37.23
CA TYR A 345 43.50 31.98 -37.76
C TYR A 345 44.61 32.31 -36.75
N LEU A 346 44.26 32.51 -35.47
CA LEU A 346 45.24 32.79 -34.42
C LEU A 346 46.27 31.67 -34.25
N ALA A 347 45.84 30.40 -34.40
CA ALA A 347 46.71 29.23 -34.33
C ALA A 347 47.52 29.00 -35.62
N ASN A 348 47.09 29.57 -36.76
CA ASN A 348 47.74 29.39 -38.07
C ASN A 348 48.02 30.74 -38.77
N PRO A 349 48.90 31.61 -38.24
CA PRO A 349 49.12 32.94 -38.80
C PRO A 349 49.62 32.95 -40.26
N ALA A 350 50.31 31.89 -40.68
CA ALA A 350 50.79 31.74 -42.06
C ALA A 350 49.66 31.74 -43.11
N LEU A 351 48.43 31.43 -42.71
CA LEU A 351 47.26 31.55 -43.60
C LEU A 351 47.05 32.99 -44.06
N LEU A 352 47.46 33.99 -43.29
CA LEU A 352 47.29 35.41 -43.64
C LEU A 352 48.25 35.88 -44.76
N ILE A 353 49.18 35.04 -45.20
CA ILE A 353 49.99 35.29 -46.41
C ILE A 353 49.13 35.13 -47.67
N GLY A 354 48.21 34.16 -47.67
CA GLY A 354 47.33 33.90 -48.80
C GLY A 354 46.33 35.05 -49.01
N ARG A 355 46.18 35.53 -50.24
CA ARG A 355 45.29 36.67 -50.55
C ARG A 355 43.85 36.40 -50.10
N THR A 356 43.29 35.24 -50.44
CA THR A 356 41.89 34.88 -50.14
C THR A 356 41.68 34.73 -48.63
N THR A 357 42.52 33.92 -47.98
CA THR A 357 42.46 33.67 -46.54
C THR A 357 42.68 34.92 -45.69
N ARG A 358 43.50 35.86 -46.17
CA ARG A 358 43.67 37.19 -45.55
C ARG A 358 42.41 38.05 -45.67
N GLU A 359 41.74 38.03 -46.82
CA GLU A 359 40.48 38.76 -46.99
C GLU A 359 39.36 38.15 -46.14
N ASP A 360 39.27 36.82 -46.07
CA ASP A 360 38.32 36.12 -45.21
C ASP A 360 38.54 36.46 -43.72
N ALA A 361 39.80 36.49 -43.27
CA ALA A 361 40.15 36.88 -41.91
C ALA A 361 39.81 38.36 -41.62
N LYS A 362 39.99 39.24 -42.60
CA LYS A 362 39.60 40.65 -42.50
C LYS A 362 38.09 40.80 -42.36
N GLN A 363 37.30 40.09 -43.17
CA GLN A 363 35.83 40.08 -43.06
C GLN A 363 35.38 39.52 -41.72
N LEU A 364 36.06 38.50 -41.17
CA LEU A 364 35.77 37.99 -39.84
C LEU A 364 36.01 39.04 -38.75
N VAL A 365 37.13 39.78 -38.81
CA VAL A 365 37.42 40.87 -37.86
C VAL A 365 36.38 41.97 -37.96
N GLU A 366 36.01 42.38 -39.17
CA GLU A 366 34.94 43.37 -39.38
C GLU A 366 33.61 42.89 -38.81
N ARG A 367 33.25 41.62 -39.03
CA ARG A 367 32.04 41.01 -38.47
C ARG A 367 32.06 40.99 -36.95
N LEU A 368 33.15 40.54 -36.33
CA LEU A 368 33.31 40.54 -34.87
C LEU A 368 33.18 41.96 -34.30
N ALA A 369 33.76 42.97 -34.95
CA ALA A 369 33.65 44.36 -34.53
C ALA A 369 32.21 44.92 -34.56
N THR A 370 31.31 44.33 -35.35
CA THR A 370 29.89 44.72 -35.38
C THR A 370 29.02 44.07 -34.30
N LEU A 371 29.53 43.02 -33.64
CA LEU A 371 28.77 42.31 -32.62
C LEU A 371 28.80 43.10 -31.31
N ALA A 372 27.62 43.49 -30.84
CA ALA A 372 27.49 44.10 -29.52
C ALA A 372 27.66 43.05 -28.42
N GLY A 373 28.36 43.42 -27.34
CA GLY A 373 28.44 42.58 -26.14
C GLY A 373 29.31 41.33 -26.27
N LEU A 374 30.35 41.37 -27.11
CA LEU A 374 31.40 40.35 -27.08
C LEU A 374 31.97 40.24 -25.67
N GLY A 375 32.04 39.02 -25.14
CA GLY A 375 32.69 38.77 -23.87
C GLY A 375 34.20 39.03 -23.95
N PRO A 376 34.87 39.26 -22.80
CA PRO A 376 36.28 39.63 -22.75
C PRO A 376 37.22 38.65 -23.46
N ARG A 377 36.96 37.33 -23.45
CA ARG A 377 37.84 36.33 -24.07
C ARG A 377 37.79 36.40 -25.59
N LEU A 378 36.60 36.39 -26.17
CA LEU A 378 36.43 36.51 -27.61
C LEU A 378 36.83 37.92 -28.10
N GLN A 379 36.58 38.96 -27.30
CA GLN A 379 37.06 40.30 -27.61
C GLN A 379 38.59 40.37 -27.66
N ASP A 380 39.30 39.75 -26.71
CA ASP A 380 40.76 39.67 -26.75
C ASP A 380 41.25 38.90 -27.99
N ALA A 381 40.64 37.75 -28.29
CA ALA A 381 40.96 36.97 -29.48
C ALA A 381 40.71 37.76 -30.78
N ALA A 382 39.62 38.51 -30.85
CA ALA A 382 39.29 39.38 -31.97
C ALA A 382 40.33 40.50 -32.14
N ASN A 383 40.75 41.15 -31.04
CA ASN A 383 41.77 42.20 -31.07
C ASN A 383 43.12 41.65 -31.55
N ARG A 384 43.52 40.48 -31.07
CA ARG A 384 44.76 39.80 -31.49
C ARG A 384 44.71 39.43 -32.97
N LEU A 385 43.58 38.93 -33.46
CA LEU A 385 43.41 38.61 -34.88
C LEU A 385 43.42 39.88 -35.73
N ALA A 386 42.75 40.94 -35.28
CA ALA A 386 42.75 42.24 -35.95
C ALA A 386 44.17 42.78 -36.14
N GLU A 387 45.02 42.66 -35.12
CA GLU A 387 46.42 43.07 -35.20
C GLU A 387 47.22 42.21 -36.19
N GLN A 388 47.04 40.89 -36.17
CA GLN A 388 47.68 40.00 -37.15
C GLN A 388 47.26 40.32 -38.59
N VAL A 389 45.95 40.57 -38.81
CA VAL A 389 45.41 40.98 -40.11
C VAL A 389 45.96 42.34 -40.53
N ARG A 390 46.10 43.30 -39.60
CA ARG A 390 46.70 44.61 -39.87
C ARG A 390 48.15 44.47 -40.33
N LEU A 391 48.97 43.70 -39.60
CA LEU A 391 50.35 43.43 -39.97
C LEU A 391 50.47 42.73 -41.33
N ALA A 392 49.61 41.74 -41.60
CA ALA A 392 49.57 41.03 -42.88
C ALA A 392 49.12 41.89 -44.08
N ASN A 393 48.46 43.03 -43.81
CA ASN A 393 48.01 44.00 -44.82
C ASN A 393 48.88 45.26 -44.87
N THR A 394 49.96 45.34 -44.09
CA THR A 394 50.89 46.48 -44.10
C THR A 394 52.03 46.20 -45.09
N PRO A 395 52.22 47.02 -46.15
CA PRO A 395 53.36 46.87 -47.04
C PRO A 395 54.70 47.00 -46.30
N LEU A 396 55.64 46.12 -46.64
CA LEU A 396 57.00 46.11 -46.11
C LEU A 396 57.98 46.63 -47.16
N ARG A 397 58.91 47.46 -46.73
CA ARG A 397 60.00 47.93 -47.58
C ARG A 397 61.04 46.83 -47.74
N VAL A 398 61.30 46.46 -48.99
CA VAL A 398 62.29 45.46 -49.38
C VAL A 398 63.39 46.15 -50.17
N THR A 399 64.64 45.84 -49.86
CA THR A 399 65.80 46.32 -50.62
C THR A 399 66.41 45.18 -51.42
N LEU A 400 66.33 45.24 -52.74
CA LEU A 400 67.02 44.32 -53.65
C LEU A 400 68.38 44.90 -54.05
N ARG A 401 69.40 44.05 -54.14
CA ARG A 401 70.74 44.41 -54.60
C ARG A 401 71.16 43.54 -55.79
N SER A 402 71.81 44.14 -56.79
CA SER A 402 72.30 43.48 -58.01
C SER A 402 73.64 44.10 -58.47
N ASP A 403 74.21 43.63 -59.57
CA ASP A 403 75.53 43.99 -60.08
C ASP A 403 75.50 44.99 -61.26
N THR A 404 74.36 45.65 -61.50
CA THR A 404 74.08 46.51 -62.68
C THR A 404 74.13 45.81 -64.05
N GLN A 405 74.44 44.51 -64.10
CA GLN A 405 74.55 43.71 -65.33
C GLN A 405 73.47 42.64 -65.44
N THR A 406 72.94 42.18 -64.31
CA THR A 406 71.85 41.22 -64.20
C THR A 406 70.51 41.93 -64.28
N GLU A 407 69.65 41.53 -65.21
CA GLU A 407 68.28 42.01 -65.34
C GLU A 407 67.39 41.30 -64.32
N VAL A 408 66.79 42.05 -63.40
CA VAL A 408 66.05 41.49 -62.26
C VAL A 408 64.55 41.75 -62.40
N ALA A 409 63.74 40.73 -62.08
CA ALA A 409 62.29 40.85 -62.00
C ALA A 409 61.74 40.11 -60.78
N VAL A 410 60.66 40.63 -60.20
CA VAL A 410 59.88 39.95 -59.17
C VAL A 410 58.64 39.36 -59.83
N TYR A 411 58.55 38.03 -59.84
CA TYR A 411 57.54 37.28 -60.59
C TYR A 411 56.11 37.73 -60.21
N ARG A 412 55.30 38.08 -61.22
CA ARG A 412 53.92 38.60 -61.10
C ARG A 412 53.76 39.91 -60.31
N VAL A 413 54.85 40.61 -60.00
CA VAL A 413 54.83 41.90 -59.31
C VAL A 413 55.34 43.01 -60.23
N ALA A 414 56.61 42.94 -60.62
CA ALA A 414 57.25 44.00 -61.40
C ALA A 414 58.49 43.50 -62.15
N GLN A 415 58.76 44.08 -63.32
CA GLN A 415 60.05 43.98 -64.00
C GLN A 415 60.88 45.21 -63.58
N LEU A 416 62.06 44.98 -62.99
CA LEU A 416 62.83 46.04 -62.33
C LEU A 416 64.03 46.51 -63.16
N GLY A 417 64.42 45.75 -64.20
CA GLY A 417 65.56 46.06 -65.05
C GLY A 417 66.89 45.81 -64.34
N THR A 418 67.93 46.56 -64.71
CA THR A 418 69.26 46.50 -64.07
C THR A 418 69.43 47.63 -63.06
N PHE A 419 70.05 47.33 -61.92
CA PHE A 419 70.31 48.30 -60.85
C PHE A 419 71.43 47.81 -59.93
N ASP A 420 71.95 48.71 -59.09
CA ASP A 420 72.82 48.35 -57.95
C ASP A 420 71.97 48.08 -56.69
N THR A 421 71.13 49.05 -56.31
CA THR A 421 70.19 48.95 -55.20
C THR A 421 68.81 49.44 -55.64
N HIS A 422 67.76 48.68 -55.33
CA HIS A 422 66.38 49.04 -55.64
C HIS A 422 65.46 48.76 -54.44
N GLY A 423 64.70 49.77 -54.01
CA GLY A 423 63.70 49.64 -52.97
C GLY A 423 62.31 49.42 -53.57
N LEU A 424 61.54 48.46 -53.03
CA LEU A 424 60.14 48.26 -53.40
C LEU A 424 59.30 47.91 -52.16
N GLU A 425 58.00 48.17 -52.22
CA GLU A 425 57.06 47.82 -51.15
C GLU A 425 56.25 46.58 -51.53
N LEU A 426 56.35 45.54 -50.72
CA LEU A 426 55.66 44.27 -50.91
C LEU A 426 54.87 43.93 -49.65
N LEU A 427 53.67 43.39 -49.81
CA LEU A 427 52.95 42.82 -48.67
C LEU A 427 53.70 41.59 -48.15
N PRO A 428 53.46 41.18 -46.89
CA PRO A 428 53.94 39.89 -46.41
C PRO A 428 53.52 38.75 -47.33
N GLY A 429 54.47 37.87 -47.65
CA GLY A 429 54.26 36.70 -48.48
C GLY A 429 55.52 36.13 -49.11
N VAL A 430 55.32 35.16 -50.01
CA VAL A 430 56.41 34.46 -50.69
C VAL A 430 56.48 34.93 -52.14
N TYR A 431 57.63 35.50 -52.50
CA TYR A 431 57.90 36.05 -53.81
C TYR A 431 59.04 35.28 -54.47
N THR A 432 58.95 35.11 -55.79
CA THR A 432 60.10 34.63 -56.56
C THR A 432 60.77 35.82 -57.23
N VAL A 433 62.04 36.02 -56.95
CA VAL A 433 62.90 36.99 -57.65
C VAL A 433 63.75 36.23 -58.65
N VAL A 434 63.78 36.71 -59.90
CA VAL A 434 64.50 36.08 -61.01
C VAL A 434 65.54 37.07 -61.53
N GLY A 435 66.75 36.59 -61.75
CA GLY A 435 67.82 37.31 -62.44
C GLY A 435 68.12 36.65 -63.79
N HIS A 436 68.22 37.45 -64.83
CA HIS A 436 68.57 37.03 -66.18
C HIS A 436 69.78 37.82 -66.69
N ARG A 437 70.73 37.15 -67.35
CA ARG A 437 71.91 37.79 -67.94
C ARG A 437 72.41 36.99 -69.14
N ASN A 438 72.55 37.64 -70.29
CA ASN A 438 73.05 37.00 -71.50
C ASN A 438 74.43 36.38 -71.29
N GLY A 439 74.57 35.09 -71.63
CA GLY A 439 75.80 34.31 -71.45
C GLY A 439 76.00 33.72 -70.05
N TYR A 440 75.03 33.86 -69.15
CA TYR A 440 75.04 33.33 -67.78
C TYR A 440 73.75 32.58 -67.49
N ARG A 441 73.80 31.63 -66.56
CA ARG A 441 72.64 30.88 -66.10
C ARG A 441 71.73 31.75 -65.24
N ASP A 442 70.43 31.68 -65.50
CA ASP A 442 69.41 32.40 -64.72
C ASP A 442 69.38 31.94 -63.26
N VAL A 443 69.15 32.90 -62.36
CA VAL A 443 69.03 32.65 -60.93
C VAL A 443 67.58 32.86 -60.50
N ARG A 444 67.03 31.93 -59.72
CA ARG A 444 65.69 32.01 -59.15
C ARG A 444 65.79 31.90 -57.63
N LEU A 445 65.47 32.98 -56.93
CA LEU A 445 65.55 33.07 -55.47
C LEU A 445 64.15 33.27 -54.86
N GLU A 446 63.93 32.65 -53.71
CA GLU A 446 62.72 32.84 -52.92
C GLU A 446 62.95 33.96 -51.91
N LEU A 447 62.08 34.97 -51.94
CA LEU A 447 61.99 36.03 -50.94
C LEU A 447 60.75 35.79 -50.10
N ARG A 448 60.96 35.45 -48.82
CA ARG A 448 59.89 35.27 -47.84
C ARG A 448 59.82 36.50 -46.94
N LEU A 449 58.65 37.14 -46.91
CA LEU A 449 58.35 38.30 -46.10
C LEU A 449 57.32 37.93 -45.04
N GLU A 450 57.70 38.00 -43.78
CA GLU A 450 56.81 37.70 -42.66
C GLU A 450 56.11 38.98 -42.15
N PRO A 451 54.86 38.90 -41.66
CA PRO A 451 54.16 40.07 -41.14
C PRO A 451 54.95 40.80 -40.04
N GLY A 452 55.09 42.12 -40.17
CA GLY A 452 55.80 42.96 -39.19
C GLY A 452 57.34 42.99 -39.32
N GLN A 453 57.91 42.34 -40.33
CA GLN A 453 59.36 42.39 -40.58
C GLN A 453 59.82 43.80 -41.01
N THR A 454 60.84 44.36 -40.34
CA THR A 454 61.32 45.73 -40.60
C THR A 454 62.42 45.81 -41.66
N ASP A 455 63.23 44.76 -41.80
CA ASP A 455 64.39 44.74 -42.68
C ASP A 455 64.38 43.49 -43.55
N ALA A 456 64.04 43.67 -44.82
CA ALA A 456 64.08 42.62 -45.82
C ALA A 456 65.02 43.04 -46.96
N SER A 457 66.08 42.26 -47.18
CA SER A 457 66.99 42.48 -48.29
C SER A 457 67.39 41.19 -48.97
N LEU A 458 67.51 41.21 -50.29
CA LEU A 458 67.93 40.06 -51.08
C LEU A 458 68.90 40.52 -52.19
N THR A 459 70.00 39.80 -52.34
CA THR A 459 70.97 40.03 -53.42
C THR A 459 70.72 39.05 -54.55
N VAL A 460 70.66 39.52 -55.79
CA VAL A 460 70.36 38.74 -56.99
C VAL A 460 71.41 39.04 -58.05
N VAL A 461 72.26 38.07 -58.36
CA VAL A 461 73.35 38.23 -59.34
C VAL A 461 73.53 36.91 -60.10
N CYS A 462 73.63 36.98 -61.43
CA CYS A 462 73.98 35.83 -62.26
C CYS A 462 75.50 35.63 -62.29
N THR A 463 76.02 34.62 -61.59
CA THR A 463 77.47 34.39 -61.44
C THR A 463 78.02 33.20 -62.25
N GLU A 464 77.18 32.30 -62.75
CA GLU A 464 77.59 31.09 -63.46
C GLU A 464 77.51 31.30 -64.99
N PRO A 465 78.62 31.34 -65.74
CA PRO A 465 78.61 31.46 -67.20
C PRO A 465 78.11 30.16 -67.87
N ILE A 466 77.49 30.30 -69.05
CA ILE A 466 76.96 29.17 -69.86
C ILE A 466 78.01 28.63 -70.83
#